data_AF-A0A7H0HMB0-F1
#
_entry.id   AF-A0A7H0HMB0-F1
#
_cell.length_a   1.000
_cell.length_b   1.000
_cell.length_c   1.000
_cell.angle_alpha   90.00
_cell.angle_beta   90.00
_cell.angle_gamma   90.00
#
_symmetry.space_group_name_H-M   'P 1'
#
loop_
_entity.id
_entity.type
_entity.pdbx_description
1 polymer ?
#
loop_
_entity_poly.entity_id
_entity_poly.type
_entity_poly.pdbx_seq_one_letter_code
_entity_poly.pdbx_strand_id
1 'polypeptide(L)' 'MTSVWRPDRGIRRIVVAFAGTAAVLITVGAASGSILMLGLGVWGAIAACALELVYRP' A
#
# COMPACT_ATOMS: atom_id res chain seq x y z
N MET A 1 4.30 9.77 -31.27
CA MET A 1 3.24 9.21 -30.40
C MET A 1 3.80 9.08 -29.00
N THR A 2 3.78 10.16 -28.23
CA THR A 2 4.06 10.08 -26.80
C THR A 2 2.77 9.62 -26.13
N SER A 3 2.75 8.36 -25.69
CA SER A 3 1.71 7.89 -24.77
C SER A 3 1.79 8.78 -23.54
N VAL A 4 0.88 9.75 -23.42
CA VAL A 4 0.70 10.49 -22.18
C VAL A 4 0.08 9.50 -21.21
N TRP A 5 0.95 8.73 -20.55
CA TRP A 5 0.63 7.82 -19.47
C TRP A 5 0.09 8.67 -18.33
N ARG A 6 -1.21 9.01 -18.37
CA ARG A 6 -1.90 9.56 -17.21
C ARG A 6 -1.79 8.46 -16.17
N PRO A 7 -1.13 8.71 -15.02
CA PRO A 7 -1.18 7.74 -13.93
C PRO A 7 -2.65 7.51 -13.64
N ASP A 8 -3.13 6.29 -13.89
CA ASP A 8 -4.54 5.99 -13.73
C ASP A 8 -4.93 6.37 -12.31
N ARG A 9 -5.87 7.31 -12.16
CA ARG A 9 -6.34 7.74 -10.83
C ARG A 9 -6.79 6.55 -9.98
N GLY A 10 -7.17 5.45 -10.63
CA GLY A 10 -7.43 4.14 -10.01
C GLY A 10 -6.22 3.58 -9.28
N ILE A 11 -5.05 3.48 -9.93
CA ILE A 11 -3.82 2.95 -9.32
C ILE A 11 -3.40 3.80 -8.13
N ARG A 12 -3.44 5.13 -8.27
CA ARG A 12 -3.11 6.04 -7.15
C ARG A 12 -4.06 5.87 -5.96
N ARG A 13 -5.35 5.64 -6.20
CA ARG A 13 -6.32 5.33 -5.14
C ARG A 13 -6.02 3.98 -4.48
N ILE A 14 -5.67 2.97 -5.27
CA ILE A 14 -5.35 1.64 -4.75
C ILE A 14 -4.11 1.70 -3.86
N VAL A 15 -3.03 2.35 -4.32
CA VAL A 15 -1.79 2.52 -3.53
C VAL A 15 -2.08 3.26 -2.22
N VAL A 16 -2.82 4.37 -2.25
CA VAL A 16 -3.18 5.12 -1.03
C VAL A 16 -4.07 4.31 -0.10
N ALA A 17 -5.04 3.58 -0.65
CA ALA A 17 -5.91 2.71 0.15
C ALA A 17 -5.10 1.61 0.84
N PHE A 18 -4.19 0.95 0.11
CA PHE A 18 -3.31 -0.09 0.63
C PHE A 18 -2.35 0.44 1.71
N ALA A 19 -1.76 1.61 1.47
CA ALA A 19 -0.90 2.27 2.46
C ALA A 19 -1.69 2.64 3.74
N GLY A 20 -2.93 3.10 3.58
CA GLY A 20 -3.83 3.41 4.69
C GLY A 20 -4.21 2.17 5.50
N THR A 21 -4.63 1.08 4.86
CA THR A 21 -4.93 -0.19 5.55
C THR A 21 -3.70 -0.79 6.21
N ALA A 22 -2.54 -0.72 5.56
CA ALA A 22 -1.28 -1.15 6.14
C ALA A 22 -0.98 -0.37 7.44
N ALA A 23 -1.08 0.96 7.41
CA ALA A 23 -0.87 1.79 8.59
C ALA A 23 -1.84 1.41 9.73
N VAL A 24 -3.13 1.25 9.44
CA VAL A 24 -4.13 0.85 10.44
C VAL A 24 -3.80 -0.52 11.04
N LEU A 25 -3.47 -1.51 10.22
CA LEU A 25 -3.11 -2.85 10.70
C LEU A 25 -1.85 -2.84 11.57
N ILE A 26 -0.85 -2.03 11.23
CA ILE A 26 0.34 -1.85 12.05
C ILE A 26 -0.02 -1.19 13.39
N THR A 27 -0.82 -0.12 13.37
CA THR A 27 -1.22 0.58 14.61
C THR A 27 -2.03 -0.32 15.53
N VAL A 28 -3.01 -1.05 15.00
CA VAL A 28 -3.84 -1.97 15.79
C VAL A 28 -3.00 -3.15 16.26
N GLY A 29 -2.16 -3.72 15.42
CA GLY A 29 -1.27 -4.83 15.79
C GLY A 29 -0.26 -4.44 16.87
N ALA A 30 0.28 -3.22 16.82
CA ALA A 30 1.15 -2.68 17.85
C ALA A 30 0.40 -2.47 19.17
N ALA A 31 -0.81 -1.91 19.11
CA ALA A 31 -1.64 -1.69 20.29
C ALA A 31 -2.11 -3.00 20.94
N SER A 32 -2.37 -4.03 20.14
CA SER A 32 -2.86 -5.33 20.62
C SER A 32 -1.76 -6.34 20.91
N GLY A 33 -0.48 -6.01 20.65
CA GLY A 33 0.64 -6.96 20.72
C GLY A 33 0.55 -8.14 19.74
N SER A 34 -0.24 -8.00 18.65
CA SER A 34 -0.48 -9.09 17.70
C SER A 34 0.54 -9.06 16.56
N ILE A 35 1.47 -10.02 16.59
CA ILE A 35 2.50 -10.15 15.55
C ILE A 35 1.92 -10.47 14.18
N LEU A 36 0.76 -11.13 14.13
CA LEU A 36 0.05 -11.42 12.88
C LEU A 36 -0.49 -10.14 12.23
N MET A 37 -1.07 -9.23 13.02
CA MET A 37 -1.57 -7.95 12.48
C MET A 37 -0.42 -7.04 12.02
N LEU A 38 0.68 -7.02 12.77
CA LEU A 38 1.91 -6.35 12.35
C LEU A 38 2.44 -6.93 11.04
N GLY A 39 2.51 -8.26 10.92
CA GLY A 39 2.91 -8.95 9.70
C GLY A 39 2.04 -8.60 8.51
N LEU A 40 0.71 -8.65 8.65
CA LEU A 40 -0.24 -8.27 7.60
C LEU A 40 -0.11 -6.80 7.20
N GLY A 41 0.10 -5.91 8.16
CA GLY A 41 0.31 -4.50 7.91
C GLY A 41 1.60 -4.23 7.12
N VAL A 42 2.70 -4.88 7.49
CA VAL A 42 3.99 -4.79 6.77
C VAL A 42 3.86 -5.35 5.35
N TRP A 43 3.22 -6.51 5.17
CA TRP A 43 2.95 -7.06 3.85
C TRP A 43 2.08 -6.12 2.99
N GLY A 44 1.10 -5.45 3.59
CA GLY A 44 0.32 -4.40 2.94
C GLY A 44 1.18 -3.22 2.49
N ALA A 45 2.10 -2.74 3.32
CA ALA A 45 3.00 -1.65 2.97
C ALA A 45 3.94 -2.04 1.81
N ILE A 46 4.48 -3.27 1.84
CA ILE A 46 5.33 -3.79 0.76
C ILE A 46 4.54 -3.86 -0.55
N ALA A 47 3.31 -4.37 -0.53
CA ALA A 47 2.45 -4.44 -1.70
C ALA A 47 2.13 -3.04 -2.26
N ALA A 48 1.90 -2.04 -1.40
CA ALA A 48 1.70 -0.66 -1.82
C ALA A 48 2.92 -0.10 -2.56
N CYS A 49 4.12 -0.29 -2.00
CA CYS A 49 5.37 0.12 -2.63
C CYS A 49 5.64 -0.63 -3.94
N ALA A 50 5.37 -1.94 -3.99
CA ALA A 50 5.53 -2.74 -5.20
C ALA A 50 4.58 -2.27 -6.31
N LEU A 51 3.32 -1.99 -5.98
CA LEU A 51 2.35 -1.41 -6.93
C LEU A 51 2.80 -0.03 -7.40
N GLU A 52 3.30 0.82 -6.51
CA GLU A 52 3.82 2.12 -6.92
C GLU A 52 5.02 1.98 -7.86
N LEU A 53 6.00 1.13 -7.55
CA LEU A 53 7.18 0.89 -8.40
C LEU A 53 6.83 0.29 -9.76
N VAL A 54 5.90 -0.67 -9.81
CA VAL A 54 5.52 -1.35 -11.05
C VAL A 54 4.74 -0.42 -11.99
N TYR A 55 3.84 0.38 -11.43
CA TYR A 55 2.95 1.23 -12.22
C TYR A 55 3.44 2.68 -12.33
N ARG A 56 4.43 3.10 -11.54
CA ARG A 56 4.97 4.45 -11.53
C ARG A 56 6.47 4.42 -11.17
N PRO A 57 7.31 3.91 -12.09
CA PRO A 57 8.76 3.84 -11.88
C PRO A 57 9.41 5.24 -11.76
#